data_AF-A0A2V6RF89-F1
#
_entry.id   AF-A0A2V6RF89-F1
#
_cell.length_a   1.000
_cell.length_b   1.000
_cell.length_c   1.000
_cell.angle_alpha   90.00
_cell.angle_beta   90.00
_cell.angle_gamma   90.00
#
_symmetry.space_group_name_H-M   'P 1'
#
loop_
_entity.id
_entity.type
_entity.pdbx_description
1 polymer ?
#
loop_
_entity_poly.entity_id
_entity_poly.type
_entity_poly.pdbx_seq_one_letter_code
_entity_poly.pdbx_strand_id
1 'polypeptide(L)' 'MQDGDILTACQQTCPTQAITFGNLKDEKSAVVGLVRSPRAYHVLDEIGTRPSVTYLKKVVRDHA' A
#
# COMPACT_ATOMS: atom_id res chain seq x y z
N MET A 1 -16.26 -2.45 -10.16
CA MET A 1 -16.01 -2.18 -8.73
C MET A 1 -15.15 -0.94 -8.69
N GLN A 2 -15.66 0.11 -8.09
CA GLN A 2 -15.01 1.39 -7.92
C GLN A 2 -14.07 1.34 -6.71
N ASP A 3 -13.09 2.23 -6.66
CA ASP A 3 -12.20 2.35 -5.51
C ASP A 3 -13.02 2.74 -4.27
N GLY A 4 -12.80 2.04 -3.15
CA GLY A 4 -13.59 2.23 -1.92
C GLY A 4 -14.90 1.44 -1.83
N ASP A 5 -15.35 0.74 -2.88
CA ASP A 5 -16.51 -0.17 -2.80
C ASP A 5 -16.26 -1.32 -1.80
N ILE A 6 -14.99 -1.73 -1.66
CA ILE A 6 -14.54 -2.73 -0.69
C ILE A 6 -13.53 -2.07 0.25
N LEU A 7 -13.85 -2.11 1.54
CA LEU A 7 -12.96 -1.67 2.61
C LEU A 7 -12.69 -2.85 3.54
N THR A 8 -11.43 -3.20 3.75
CA THR A 8 -11.06 -4.28 4.68
C THR A 8 -11.14 -3.80 6.13
N ALA A 9 -11.40 -4.71 7.08
CA ALA A 9 -11.49 -4.34 8.50
C ALA A 9 -10.23 -3.58 8.99
N CYS A 10 -9.04 -4.04 8.60
CA CYS A 10 -7.78 -3.40 8.97
C CYS A 10 -7.63 -1.98 8.37
N GLN A 11 -8.11 -1.77 7.14
CA GLN A 11 -8.14 -0.43 6.52
C GLN A 11 -9.15 0.48 7.23
N GLN A 12 -10.36 -0.01 7.52
CA GLN A 12 -11.42 0.77 8.17
C GLN A 12 -11.06 1.20 9.59
N THR A 13 -10.42 0.30 10.35
CA THR A 13 -10.12 0.52 11.78
C THR A 13 -8.84 1.34 11.99
N CYS A 14 -7.97 1.47 10.99
CA CYS A 14 -6.69 2.15 11.14
C CYS A 14 -6.89 3.68 11.16
N PRO A 15 -6.70 4.37 12.31
CA PRO A 15 -6.98 5.79 12.41
C PRO A 15 -6.04 6.65 11.55
N THR A 16 -4.82 6.16 11.31
CA THR A 16 -3.81 6.86 10.49
C THR A 16 -3.89 6.51 9.00
N GLN A 17 -4.86 5.68 8.59
CA GLN A 17 -5.05 5.27 7.19
C GLN A 17 -3.79 4.64 6.58
N ALA A 18 -3.07 3.84 7.37
CA ALA A 18 -1.79 3.24 6.97
C ALA A 18 -1.94 2.11 5.93
N ILE A 19 -3.13 1.51 5.82
CA ILE A 19 -3.42 0.39 4.92
C ILE A 19 -4.38 0.89 3.85
N THR A 20 -4.03 0.68 2.58
CA THR A 20 -4.90 0.98 1.44
C THR A 20 -5.13 -0.31 0.67
N PHE A 21 -6.40 -0.70 0.54
CA PHE A 21 -6.82 -1.82 -0.29
C PHE A 21 -7.50 -1.31 -1.55
N GLY A 22 -7.27 -1.95 -2.69
CA GLY A 22 -7.84 -1.53 -3.97
C GLY A 22 -7.49 -2.47 -5.12
N ASN A 23 -7.95 -2.12 -6.32
CA ASN A 23 -7.76 -2.92 -7.52
C ASN A 23 -6.54 -2.45 -8.33
N LEU A 24 -5.48 -3.26 -8.38
CA LEU A 24 -4.27 -2.95 -9.16
C LEU A 24 -4.50 -2.88 -10.68
N LYS A 25 -5.60 -3.44 -11.21
CA LYS A 25 -5.96 -3.30 -12.62
C LYS A 25 -6.67 -1.98 -12.94
N ASP A 26 -7.10 -1.24 -11.92
CA ASP A 26 -7.65 0.10 -12.08
C ASP A 26 -6.55 1.12 -11.87
N GLU A 27 -6.04 1.66 -12.97
CA GLU A 27 -4.97 2.66 -13.02
C GLU A 27 -5.28 3.95 -12.25
N LYS A 28 -6.56 4.22 -11.97
CA LYS A 28 -7.01 5.40 -11.22
C LYS A 28 -7.17 5.14 -9.72
N SER A 29 -7.02 3.90 -9.26
CA SER A 29 -7.17 3.54 -7.84
C SER A 29 -6.05 4.12 -6.98
N ALA A 30 -6.35 4.39 -5.70
CA ALA A 30 -5.36 4.89 -4.76
C ALA A 30 -4.17 3.93 -4.59
N VAL A 31 -4.42 2.61 -4.64
CA VAL A 31 -3.37 1.59 -4.45
C VAL A 31 -2.32 1.62 -5.56
N VAL A 32 -2.70 1.90 -6.81
CA VAL A 32 -1.73 1.98 -7.94
C VAL A 32 -0.74 3.13 -7.72
N GLY A 33 -1.21 4.26 -7.21
CA GLY A 33 -0.33 5.38 -6.85
C GLY A 33 0.70 5.02 -5.78
N LEU A 34 0.27 4.28 -4.75
CA LEU A 34 1.16 3.85 -3.66
C LEU A 34 2.17 2.79 -4.11
N VAL A 35 1.77 1.83 -4.95
CA VAL A 35 2.66 0.78 -5.48
C VAL A 35 3.73 1.38 -6.41
N ARG A 36 3.41 2.45 -7.14
CA ARG A 36 4.37 3.18 -7.99
C ARG A 36 5.25 4.17 -7.23
N SER A 37 5.05 4.33 -5.93
CA SER A 37 5.85 5.23 -5.11
C SER A 37 7.33 4.81 -5.12
N PRO A 38 8.29 5.75 -5.13
CA PRO A 38 9.71 5.41 -4.97
C PRO A 38 10.03 4.80 -3.59
N ARG A 39 9.07 4.82 -2.66
CA ARG A 39 9.19 4.19 -1.34
C ARG A 39 8.65 2.77 -1.29
N ALA A 40 8.04 2.27 -2.36
CA ALA A 40 7.42 0.96 -2.43
C ALA A 40 8.47 -0.16 -2.44
N TYR A 41 8.23 -1.22 -1.67
CA TYR A 41 9.05 -2.43 -1.68
C TYR A 41 8.24 -3.66 -1.25
N HIS A 42 8.67 -4.84 -1.69
CA HIS A 42 8.19 -6.13 -1.18
C HIS A 42 9.10 -6.63 -0.06
N VAL A 43 8.48 -7.25 0.94
CA VAL A 43 9.22 -7.91 2.03
C VAL A 43 9.79 -9.22 1.51
N LEU A 44 11.08 -9.44 1.75
CA LEU A 44 11.83 -10.62 1.30
C LEU A 44 11.72 -10.81 -0.23
N ASP A 45 11.98 -9.75 -0.99
CA ASP A 45 11.87 -9.77 -2.46
C ASP A 45 12.86 -10.77 -3.09
N GLU A 46 14.01 -10.99 -2.44
CA GLU A 46 15.09 -11.87 -2.89
C GLU A 46 14.68 -13.34 -3.07
N ILE A 47 13.62 -13.79 -2.40
CA ILE A 47 13.11 -15.18 -2.51
C ILE A 47 11.96 -15.31 -3.54
N GLY A 48 11.58 -14.24 -4.23
CA GLY A 48 10.68 -14.31 -5.40
C GLY A 48 9.24 -14.73 -5.11
N THR A 49 8.74 -14.53 -3.89
CA THR A 49 7.39 -14.92 -3.48
C THR A 49 6.28 -14.09 -4.15
N ARG A 50 6.62 -12.91 -4.69
CA ARG A 50 5.70 -11.98 -5.37
C ARG A 50 4.44 -11.71 -4.54
N PRO A 51 4.58 -11.18 -3.31
CA PRO A 51 3.45 -11.01 -2.41
C PRO A 51 2.50 -9.93 -2.93
N SER A 52 1.20 -10.09 -2.67
CA SER A 52 0.18 -9.10 -3.04
C SER A 52 0.24 -7.81 -2.21
N VAL A 53 1.06 -7.78 -1.14
CA VAL A 53 1.21 -6.63 -0.25
C VAL A 53 2.51 -5.89 -0.58
N THR A 54 2.39 -4.58 -0.76
CA THR A 54 3.51 -3.65 -0.96
C THR A 54 3.62 -2.75 0.27
N TYR A 55 4.83 -2.60 0.79
CA TYR A 55 5.10 -1.72 1.94
C TYR A 55 5.71 -0.41 1.46
N LEU A 56 5.51 0.67 2.25
CA LEU A 56 6.13 1.97 2.02
C LEU A 56 7.20 2.24 3.06
N LYS A 57 8.44 2.50 2.62
CA LYS A 57 9.57 2.77 3.52
C LYS A 57 9.28 3.96 4.43
N LYS A 58 9.48 3.84 5.74
CA LYS A 58 9.38 4.96 6.69
C LYS A 58 10.42 6.03 6.37
N VAL A 59 9.99 7.29 6.27
CA VAL A 59 10.89 8.45 6.17
C VAL A 59 11.02 9.04 7.56
N VAL A 60 12.24 9.08 8.09
CA VAL A 60 12.57 9.74 9.36
C VAL A 60 13.24 11.05 9.00
N ARG A 61 12.76 12.16 9.58
CA ARG A 61 13.45 13.45 9.50
C ARG A 61 14.29 13.58 10.76
N ASP A 62 15.59 13.73 10.63
CA ASP A 62 16.48 13.93 11.78
C ASP A 62 16.33 15.34 12.31
N HIS A 63 15.35 15.56 13.19
CA HIS A 63 15.27 16.66 14.16
C HIS A 63 14.22 16.30 15.22
N ALA A 64 14.69 15.88 16.39
CA ALA A 64 13.99 15.93 17.68
C ALA A 64 15.02 16.38 18.72
#